data_AF-A0A3R6S322-F1
#
_entry.id   AF-A0A3R6S322-F1
#
_cell.length_a   1.000
_cell.length_b   1.000
_cell.length_c   1.000
_cell.angle_alpha   90.00
_cell.angle_beta   90.00
_cell.angle_gamma   90.00
#
_symmetry.space_group_name_H-M   'P 1'
#
loop_
_entity.id
_entity.type
_entity.pdbx_description
1 polymer ?
#
loop_
_entity_poly.entity_id
_entity_poly.type
_entity_poly.pdbx_seq_one_letter_code
_entity_poly.pdbx_strand_id
1 'polypeptide(L)'
;MMWNYLLCFLFIACLVVEIYFILKRNRTIVMKGKDDFFSFTLIVLFALVIFPLSDADTLPANIRNILLLVAIFGSAAIKRGFSEKGMEKIFYTVRWEDIQEVHIDAYQTAKIKVVCQTKKGKHKLFFGKYKLKEVLRVLEQHVSNIYIQSALEDTLNMKKCV
;
A
#
# COMPACT_ATOMS: atom_id res chain seq x y z
N MET A 1 -33.63 -7.34 4.86
CA MET A 1 -33.25 -8.59 4.16
C MET A 1 -32.58 -8.33 2.81
N MET A 2 -33.24 -7.68 1.84
CA MET A 2 -32.67 -7.44 0.48
C MET A 2 -31.31 -6.72 0.48
N TRP A 3 -31.12 -5.74 1.37
CA TRP A 3 -29.85 -5.02 1.54
C TRP A 3 -28.67 -5.92 1.93
N ASN A 4 -28.89 -6.95 2.77
CA ASN A 4 -27.81 -7.86 3.16
C ASN A 4 -27.32 -8.68 1.96
N TYR A 5 -28.24 -9.17 1.12
CA TYR A 5 -27.88 -9.88 -0.10
C TYR A 5 -27.12 -8.99 -1.08
N LEU A 6 -27.57 -7.76 -1.30
CA LEU A 6 -26.87 -6.79 -2.16
C LEU A 6 -25.43 -6.54 -1.66
N LEU A 7 -25.26 -6.32 -0.36
CA LEU A 7 -23.94 -6.13 0.25
C LEU A 7 -23.06 -7.38 0.13
N CYS A 8 -23.63 -8.58 0.30
CA CYS A 8 -22.90 -9.84 0.06
C CYS A 8 -22.38 -9.92 -1.38
N PHE A 9 -23.22 -9.63 -2.39
CA PHE A 9 -22.78 -9.62 -3.79
C PHE A 9 -21.67 -8.60 -4.03
N LEU A 10 -21.78 -7.40 -3.45
CA LEU A 10 -20.77 -6.36 -3.56
C LEU A 10 -19.43 -6.79 -2.93
N PHE A 11 -19.44 -7.41 -1.75
CA PHE A 11 -18.22 -7.91 -1.13
C PHE A 11 -17.62 -9.09 -1.87
N ILE A 12 -18.43 -9.99 -2.43
CA ILE A 12 -17.92 -11.07 -3.31
C ILE A 12 -17.21 -10.48 -4.52
N ALA A 13 -17.81 -9.48 -5.18
CA ALA A 13 -17.17 -8.80 -6.31
C ALA A 13 -15.85 -8.13 -5.90
N CYS A 14 -15.81 -7.50 -4.72
CA CYS A 14 -14.59 -6.94 -4.15
C CYS A 14 -13.50 -8.01 -3.96
N LEU A 15 -13.84 -9.17 -3.39
CA LEU A 15 -12.90 -10.27 -3.20
C LEU A 15 -12.34 -10.81 -4.53
N VAL A 16 -13.17 -10.94 -5.56
CA VAL A 16 -12.71 -11.36 -6.90
C VAL A 16 -11.69 -10.37 -7.45
N VAL A 17 -11.93 -9.07 -7.30
CA VAL A 17 -11.00 -8.02 -7.72
C VAL A 17 -9.70 -8.07 -6.91
N GLU A 18 -9.78 -8.27 -5.59
CA GLU A 18 -8.60 -8.44 -4.73
C GLU A 18 -7.76 -9.65 -5.16
N ILE A 19 -8.40 -10.81 -5.39
CA ILE A 19 -7.72 -12.01 -5.87
C ILE A 19 -7.02 -11.74 -7.21
N TYR A 20 -7.70 -11.06 -8.13
CA TYR A 20 -7.09 -10.67 -9.40
C TYR A 20 -5.83 -9.80 -9.18
N PHE A 21 -5.90 -8.78 -8.32
CA PHE A 21 -4.75 -7.96 -7.98
C PHE A 21 -3.63 -8.78 -7.31
N ILE A 22 -3.96 -9.70 -6.40
CA ILE A 22 -3.00 -10.58 -5.74
C ILE A 22 -2.28 -11.47 -6.76
N LEU A 23 -3.01 -12.08 -7.69
CA LEU A 23 -2.41 -13.01 -8.64
C LEU A 23 -1.60 -12.29 -9.73
N LYS A 24 -2.12 -11.19 -10.27
CA LYS A 24 -1.50 -10.48 -11.39
C LYS A 24 -0.48 -9.43 -10.92
N ARG A 25 -0.88 -8.54 -10.01
CA ARG A 25 -0.05 -7.38 -9.61
C ARG A 25 1.06 -7.77 -8.65
N ASN A 26 0.85 -8.71 -7.72
CA ASN A 26 1.92 -9.06 -6.77
C ASN A 26 3.15 -9.69 -7.43
N ARG A 27 3.02 -10.17 -8.67
CA ARG A 27 4.12 -10.69 -9.49
C ARG A 27 4.93 -9.60 -10.19
N THR A 28 4.34 -8.42 -10.41
CA THR A 28 5.00 -7.28 -11.08
C THR A 28 5.72 -6.35 -10.11
N ILE A 29 5.55 -6.54 -8.79
CA ILE A 29 6.22 -5.74 -7.77
C ILE A 29 7.69 -6.18 -7.66
N VAL A 30 8.59 -5.33 -8.17
CA VAL A 30 10.04 -5.50 -8.10
C VAL A 30 10.54 -5.23 -6.68
N MET A 31 10.02 -4.18 -6.04
CA MET A 31 10.39 -3.84 -4.67
C MET A 31 9.18 -3.61 -3.79
N LYS A 32 9.01 -4.43 -2.75
CA LYS A 32 7.93 -4.29 -1.76
C LYS A 32 8.17 -3.09 -0.83
N GLY A 33 7.21 -2.17 -0.82
CA GLY A 33 7.08 -1.09 0.16
C GLY A 33 5.95 -1.34 1.16
N LYS A 34 5.85 -0.47 2.16
CA LYS A 34 4.73 -0.39 3.11
C LYS A 34 3.97 0.91 2.93
N ASP A 35 2.69 0.87 3.28
CA ASP A 35 1.79 2.02 3.31
C ASP A 35 1.04 2.01 4.65
N ASP A 36 0.41 3.12 5.02
CA ASP A 36 -0.29 3.31 6.32
C ASP A 36 -1.59 2.51 6.45
N PHE A 37 -1.91 1.67 5.47
CA PHE A 37 -3.12 0.86 5.44
C PHE A 37 -3.29 -0.08 6.62
N PHE A 38 -2.20 -0.58 7.22
CA PHE A 38 -2.34 -1.48 8.37
C PHE A 38 -3.07 -0.77 9.53
N SER A 39 -2.71 0.48 9.78
CA SER A 39 -3.39 1.32 10.78
C SER A 39 -4.85 1.57 10.38
N PHE A 40 -5.13 1.80 9.10
CA PHE A 40 -6.50 1.93 8.60
C PHE A 40 -7.33 0.66 8.82
N THR A 41 -6.83 -0.50 8.42
CA THR A 41 -7.48 -1.81 8.64
C THR A 41 -7.77 -2.05 10.11
N LEU A 42 -6.81 -1.73 11.00
CA LEU A 42 -6.98 -1.90 12.44
C LEU A 42 -8.08 -0.99 12.99
N ILE A 43 -8.16 0.26 12.54
CA ILE A 43 -9.24 1.19 12.92
C ILE A 43 -10.60 0.65 12.48
N VAL A 44 -10.71 0.17 11.23
CA VAL A 44 -11.96 -0.40 10.72
C VAL A 44 -12.35 -1.65 11.52
N LEU A 45 -11.38 -2.51 11.87
CA LEU A 45 -11.64 -3.69 12.70
C LEU A 45 -12.18 -3.29 14.08
N PHE A 46 -11.55 -2.33 14.76
CA PHE A 46 -12.05 -1.84 16.05
C PHE A 46 -13.44 -1.22 15.94
N ALA A 47 -13.71 -0.46 14.88
CA ALA A 47 -15.02 0.10 14.62
C ALA A 47 -16.08 -1.00 14.46
N LEU A 48 -15.76 -2.10 13.75
CA LEU A 48 -16.68 -3.23 13.57
C LEU A 48 -16.94 -4.02 14.86
N VAL A 49 -15.97 -4.07 15.77
CA VAL A 49 -16.12 -4.74 17.07
C VAL A 49 -16.98 -3.91 18.02
N ILE A 50 -16.78 -2.59 18.05
CA ILE A 50 -17.53 -1.68 18.94
C ILE A 50 -18.94 -1.40 18.40
N PHE A 51 -19.07 -1.28 17.08
CA PHE A 51 -20.32 -0.97 16.38
C PHE A 51 -20.66 -2.11 15.41
N PRO A 52 -21.24 -3.22 15.91
CA PRO A 52 -21.64 -4.32 15.06
C PRO A 52 -22.66 -3.86 14.02
N LEU A 53 -22.46 -4.27 12.76
CA LEU A 53 -23.30 -3.85 11.63
C LEU A 53 -24.73 -4.43 11.65
N SER A 54 -25.05 -5.30 12.60
CA SER A 54 -26.37 -5.92 12.76
C SER A 54 -26.43 -6.69 14.07
N ASP A 55 -27.45 -6.42 14.89
CA ASP A 55 -27.84 -7.24 16.04
C ASP A 55 -28.74 -8.42 15.63
N ALA A 56 -29.13 -8.49 14.36
CA ALA A 56 -29.96 -9.57 13.84
C ALA A 56 -29.12 -10.82 13.50
N ASP A 57 -29.37 -11.90 14.23
CA ASP A 57 -28.81 -13.25 14.02
C ASP A 57 -29.40 -13.97 12.80
N THR A 58 -29.40 -13.30 11.65
CA THR A 58 -29.82 -13.92 10.39
C THR A 58 -28.59 -14.40 9.63
N LEU A 59 -28.68 -15.59 9.04
CA LEU A 59 -27.60 -16.17 8.23
C LEU A 59 -27.01 -15.18 7.19
N PRO A 60 -27.81 -14.39 6.44
CA PRO A 60 -27.28 -13.41 5.50
C PRO A 60 -26.48 -12.27 6.16
N ALA A 61 -26.85 -11.84 7.36
CA ALA A 61 -26.10 -10.80 8.09
C ALA A 61 -24.73 -11.33 8.55
N ASN A 62 -24.67 -12.59 8.99
CA ASN A 62 -23.42 -13.24 9.37
C ASN A 62 -22.49 -13.42 8.17
N ILE A 63 -23.02 -13.91 7.03
CA ILE A 63 -22.26 -14.04 5.78
C ILE A 63 -21.72 -12.67 5.34
N ARG A 64 -22.54 -11.62 5.37
CA ARG A 64 -22.13 -10.25 5.05
C ARG A 64 -20.96 -9.78 5.92
N ASN A 65 -21.03 -9.99 7.23
CA ASN A 65 -19.98 -9.56 8.16
C ASN A 65 -18.67 -10.33 7.92
N ILE A 66 -18.75 -11.64 7.68
CA ILE A 66 -17.58 -12.46 7.31
C ILE A 66 -16.97 -11.94 6.00
N LEU A 67 -17.77 -11.73 4.96
CA LEU A 67 -17.30 -11.25 3.66
C LEU A 67 -16.62 -9.87 3.78
N LEU A 68 -17.18 -8.97 4.59
CA LEU A 68 -16.57 -7.66 4.85
C LEU A 68 -15.19 -7.81 5.52
N LEU A 69 -15.10 -8.62 6.57
CA LEU A 69 -13.81 -8.87 7.25
C LEU A 69 -12.80 -9.49 6.30
N VAL A 70 -13.21 -10.51 5.54
CA VAL A 70 -12.33 -11.17 4.56
C VAL A 70 -11.87 -10.19 3.49
N ALA A 71 -12.71 -9.26 3.02
CA ALA A 71 -12.29 -8.24 2.06
C ALA A 71 -11.27 -7.27 2.69
N ILE A 72 -11.54 -6.76 3.90
CA ILE A 72 -10.62 -5.85 4.58
C ILE A 72 -9.25 -6.50 4.81
N PHE A 73 -9.21 -7.75 5.27
CA PHE A 73 -7.97 -8.48 5.50
C PHE A 73 -7.33 -8.97 4.19
N GLY A 74 -8.12 -9.35 3.19
CA GLY A 74 -7.67 -9.74 1.86
C GLY A 74 -6.92 -8.62 1.15
N SER A 75 -7.41 -7.38 1.27
CA SER A 75 -6.73 -6.16 0.83
C SER A 75 -5.30 -5.99 1.40
N ALA A 76 -4.99 -6.58 2.57
CA ALA A 76 -3.65 -6.56 3.14
C ALA A 76 -2.65 -7.48 2.39
N ALA A 77 -3.14 -8.52 1.71
CA ALA A 77 -2.33 -9.42 0.89
C ALA A 77 -1.91 -8.78 -0.44
N ILE A 78 -2.55 -7.69 -0.87
CA ILE A 78 -2.16 -6.97 -2.07
C ILE A 78 -0.86 -6.18 -1.81
N LYS A 79 0.22 -6.60 -2.48
CA LYS A 79 1.54 -5.97 -2.38
C LYS A 79 1.49 -4.55 -2.94
N ARG A 80 2.31 -3.69 -2.34
CA ARG A 80 2.54 -2.29 -2.71
C ARG A 80 4.03 -2.08 -2.81
N GLY A 81 4.45 -1.08 -3.58
CA GLY A 81 5.87 -0.90 -3.83
C GLY A 81 6.14 -0.36 -5.22
N PHE A 82 7.32 -0.67 -5.74
CA PHE A 82 7.71 -0.31 -7.10
C PHE A 82 7.51 -1.48 -8.04
N SER A 83 7.01 -1.16 -9.22
CA SER A 83 6.93 -2.04 -10.39
C SER A 83 7.57 -1.34 -11.58
N GLU A 84 7.70 -2.05 -12.70
CA GLU A 84 8.14 -1.45 -13.97
C GLU A 84 7.24 -0.31 -14.45
N LYS A 85 5.95 -0.32 -14.06
CA LYS A 85 4.99 0.71 -14.49
C LYS A 85 5.02 1.97 -13.63
N GLY A 86 5.40 1.83 -12.37
CA GLY A 86 5.25 2.91 -11.40
C GLY A 86 5.29 2.50 -9.94
N MET A 87 4.93 3.47 -9.09
CA MET A 87 4.63 3.26 -7.69
C MET A 87 3.22 2.66 -7.53
N GLU A 88 3.17 1.39 -7.16
CA GLU A 88 1.95 0.61 -6.97
C GLU A 88 1.37 0.81 -5.57
N LYS A 89 0.15 1.38 -5.53
CA LYS A 89 -0.68 1.54 -4.34
C LYS A 89 -1.77 0.47 -4.31
N ILE A 90 -2.61 0.47 -3.27
CA ILE A 90 -3.65 -0.57 -3.11
C ILE A 90 -4.64 -0.55 -4.27
N PHE A 91 -5.15 0.62 -4.61
CA PHE A 91 -6.23 0.77 -5.58
C PHE A 91 -5.81 1.43 -6.89
N TYR A 92 -4.56 1.91 -6.99
CA TYR A 92 -4.09 2.65 -8.15
C TYR A 92 -2.57 2.53 -8.32
N THR A 93 -2.09 2.89 -9.51
CA THR A 93 -0.67 2.95 -9.83
C THR A 93 -0.32 4.40 -10.15
N VAL A 94 0.73 4.94 -9.54
CA VAL A 94 1.31 6.22 -9.93
C VAL A 94 2.40 5.91 -10.95
N ARG A 95 2.12 6.21 -12.22
CA ARG A 95 3.06 5.89 -13.31
C ARG A 95 4.32 6.74 -13.17
N TRP A 96 5.46 6.19 -13.57
CA TRP A 96 6.75 6.91 -13.53
C TRP A 96 6.70 8.23 -14.31
N GLU A 97 6.06 8.23 -15.48
CA GLU A 97 5.88 9.41 -16.35
C GLU A 97 5.11 10.56 -15.69
N ASP A 98 4.27 10.27 -14.69
CA ASP A 98 3.45 11.28 -14.01
C ASP A 98 4.20 11.93 -12.82
N ILE A 99 5.38 11.42 -12.46
CA ILE A 99 6.17 11.85 -11.30
C ILE A 99 7.12 12.99 -11.72
N GLN A 100 7.04 14.11 -11.00
CA GLN A 100 7.84 15.31 -11.28
C GLN A 100 9.11 15.40 -10.42
N GLU A 101 8.98 15.00 -9.15
CA GLU A 101 10.06 15.01 -8.17
C GLU A 101 9.83 13.90 -7.15
N VAL A 102 10.93 13.40 -6.58
CA VAL A 102 10.90 12.40 -5.52
C VAL A 102 11.73 12.88 -4.34
N HIS A 103 11.14 12.86 -3.15
CA HIS A 103 11.82 13.16 -1.89
C HIS A 103 11.99 11.88 -1.08
N ILE A 104 13.19 11.65 -0.56
CA ILE A 104 13.51 10.53 0.32
C ILE A 104 13.90 11.09 1.68
N ASP A 105 12.99 10.91 2.63
CA ASP A 105 13.13 11.40 4.00
C ASP A 105 13.41 10.25 4.98
N ALA A 106 14.16 10.53 6.04
CA ALA A 106 14.31 9.59 7.16
C ALA A 106 12.97 9.50 7.90
N TYR A 107 12.51 8.28 8.21
CA TYR A 107 11.24 8.08 8.90
C TYR A 107 11.34 6.99 9.95
N GLN A 108 11.21 7.33 11.23
CA GLN A 108 11.51 6.42 12.34
C GLN A 108 12.96 5.88 12.29
N THR A 109 13.40 5.16 13.32
CA THR A 109 14.80 4.72 13.44
C THR A 109 15.26 3.78 12.29
N ALA A 110 14.33 2.99 11.72
CA ALA A 110 14.65 1.91 10.78
C ALA A 110 13.91 1.99 9.44
N LYS A 111 13.21 3.08 9.14
CA LYS A 111 12.48 3.24 7.87
C LYS A 111 12.88 4.53 7.15
N ILE A 112 12.54 4.55 5.88
CA ILE A 112 12.63 5.72 5.01
C ILE A 112 11.27 5.95 4.38
N LYS A 113 10.96 7.20 4.11
CA LYS A 113 9.73 7.62 3.46
C LYS A 113 10.10 8.18 2.10
N VAL A 114 9.58 7.55 1.05
CA VAL A 114 9.71 8.02 -0.33
C VAL A 114 8.41 8.72 -0.69
N VAL A 115 8.51 10.00 -1.05
CA VAL A 115 7.37 10.83 -1.46
C VAL A 115 7.54 11.20 -2.93
N CYS A 116 6.66 10.68 -3.78
CA CYS A 116 6.57 11.08 -5.17
C CYS A 116 5.56 12.21 -5.31
N GLN A 117 5.99 13.34 -5.86
CA GLN A 117 5.11 14.43 -6.22
C GLN A 117 4.64 14.23 -7.66
N THR A 118 3.34 14.36 -7.85
CA THR A 118 2.71 14.44 -9.17
C THR A 118 1.89 15.72 -9.26
N LYS A 119 1.39 16.04 -10.46
CA LYS A 119 0.41 17.13 -10.64
C LYS A 119 -0.87 16.95 -9.80
N LYS A 120 -1.23 15.70 -9.48
CA LYS A 120 -2.45 15.36 -8.73
C LYS A 120 -2.25 15.33 -7.22
N GLY A 121 -1.01 15.46 -6.74
CA GLY A 121 -0.68 15.48 -5.32
C GLY A 121 0.51 14.60 -4.95
N LYS A 122 0.67 14.40 -3.63
CA LYS A 122 1.77 13.66 -3.00
C LYS A 122 1.41 12.21 -2.72
N HIS A 123 2.26 11.29 -3.16
CA HIS A 123 2.10 9.85 -2.92
C HIS A 123 3.30 9.31 -2.16
N LYS A 124 3.06 8.77 -0.97
CA LYS A 124 4.12 8.28 -0.06
C LYS A 124 4.21 6.77 0.00
N LEU A 125 5.39 6.19 0.04
CA LEU A 125 5.62 4.80 0.45
C LEU A 125 6.76 4.71 1.45
N PHE A 126 6.69 3.73 2.33
CA PHE A 126 7.70 3.48 3.35
C PHE A 126 8.52 2.25 3.01
N PHE A 127 9.83 2.36 3.17
CA PHE A 127 10.77 1.25 2.96
C PHE A 127 11.66 1.09 4.19
N GLY A 128 12.31 -0.06 4.34
CA GLY A 128 13.32 -0.24 5.37
C GLY A 128 14.56 0.59 5.02
N LYS A 129 15.19 1.24 6.02
CA LYS A 129 16.38 2.08 5.80
C LYS A 129 17.52 1.32 5.12
N TYR A 130 17.64 0.02 5.38
CA TYR A 130 18.63 -0.87 4.74
C TYR A 130 18.44 -1.02 3.22
N LYS A 131 17.24 -0.75 2.69
CA LYS A 131 16.93 -0.81 1.24
C LYS A 131 17.19 0.50 0.50
N LEU A 132 17.72 1.53 1.17
CA LEU A 132 17.91 2.85 0.58
C LEU A 132 18.65 2.81 -0.77
N LYS A 133 19.75 2.05 -0.87
CA LYS A 133 20.52 1.91 -2.12
C LYS A 133 19.72 1.27 -3.24
N GLU A 134 18.95 0.23 -2.93
CA GLU A 134 18.09 -0.44 -3.91
C GLU A 134 16.93 0.48 -4.35
N VAL A 135 16.36 1.24 -3.41
CA VAL A 135 15.28 2.22 -3.68
C VAL A 135 15.80 3.29 -4.63
N LEU A 136 16.97 3.85 -4.35
CA LEU A 136 17.61 4.86 -5.20
C LEU A 136 17.89 4.33 -6.60
N ARG A 137 18.46 3.12 -6.71
CA ARG A 137 18.75 2.51 -8.01
C ARG A 137 17.49 2.36 -8.87
N VAL A 138 16.36 1.98 -8.28
CA VAL A 138 15.08 1.87 -9.02
C VAL A 138 14.56 3.25 -9.42
N LEU A 139 14.67 4.24 -8.53
CA LEU A 139 14.20 5.59 -8.82
C LEU A 139 15.04 6.29 -9.90
N GLU A 140 16.37 6.15 -9.86
CA GLU A 140 17.30 6.73 -10.85
C GLU A 140 17.06 6.21 -12.27
N GLN A 141 16.51 4.99 -12.42
CA GLN A 141 16.15 4.43 -13.73
C GLN A 141 14.94 5.10 -14.37
N HIS A 142 14.12 5.79 -13.58
CA HIS A 142 12.80 6.26 -14.00
C HIS A 142 12.57 7.76 -13.79
N VAL A 143 13.29 8.39 -12.84
CA VAL A 143 13.09 9.79 -12.46
C VAL A 143 14.44 10.49 -12.31
N SER A 144 14.59 11.65 -12.93
CA SER A 144 15.82 12.45 -12.88
C SER A 144 15.93 13.34 -11.64
N ASN A 145 14.81 13.83 -11.11
CA ASN A 145 14.78 14.78 -9.99
C ASN A 145 14.53 14.06 -8.66
N ILE A 146 15.60 13.61 -8.01
CA ILE A 146 15.56 12.92 -6.71
C ILE A 146 16.27 13.76 -5.66
N TYR A 147 15.57 14.06 -4.57
CA TYR A 147 16.08 14.78 -3.41
C TYR A 147 16.19 13.83 -2.22
N ILE A 148 17.36 13.78 -1.61
CA ILE A 148 17.63 12.96 -0.42
C ILE A 148 17.86 13.88 0.77
N GLN A 149 17.22 13.59 1.90
CA GLN A 149 17.49 14.31 3.13
C GLN A 149 18.92 14.03 3.63
N SER A 150 19.66 15.07 4.01
CA SER A 150 21.09 14.99 4.36
C SER A 150 21.42 13.95 5.45
N ALA A 151 20.53 13.71 6.41
CA ALA A 151 20.69 12.68 7.45
C ALA A 151 20.73 11.23 6.91
N LEU A 152 20.32 11.01 5.66
CA LEU A 152 20.42 9.71 4.97
C LEU A 152 21.69 9.58 4.13
N GLU A 153 22.33 10.70 3.76
CA GLU A 153 23.57 10.72 2.98
C GLU A 153 24.73 10.06 3.76
N ASP A 154 24.78 10.26 5.08
CA ASP A 154 25.73 9.58 5.97
C ASP A 154 25.59 8.05 5.90
N THR A 155 24.35 7.56 5.75
CA THR A 155 24.06 6.12 5.66
C THR A 155 24.46 5.54 4.29
N LEU A 156 24.43 6.36 3.24
CA LEU A 156 24.93 6.00 1.90
C LEU A 156 26.46 5.88 1.88
N ASN A 157 27.15 6.79 2.57
CA ASN A 157 28.60 6.90 2.59
C ASN A 157 29.28 5.85 3.48
N MET A 158 28.67 5.44 4.61
CA MET A 158 29.26 4.44 5.51
C MET A 158 29.42 3.03 4.92
N LYS A 159 28.72 2.68 3.83
CA LYS A 159 28.83 1.35 3.19
C LYS A 159 29.88 1.27 2.07
N LYS A 160 30.73 2.28 1.87
CA LYS A 160 31.84 2.22 0.91
C LYS A 160 33.14 1.63 1.48
N CYS A 161 33.16 1.25 2.76
CA CYS A 161 34.30 0.57 3.39
C CYS A 161 33.95 -0.87 3.74
N VAL A 162 33.92 -1.77 2.75
CA VAL A 162 34.29 -3.20 2.87
C VAL A 162 34.89 -3.63 1.55
#